data_AF-A0A7J2HF75-F1
#
_entry.id   AF-A0A7J2HF75-F1
#
_cell.length_a   1.000
_cell.length_b   1.000
_cell.length_c   1.000
_cell.angle_alpha   90.00
_cell.angle_beta   90.00
_cell.angle_gamma   90.00
#
_symmetry.space_group_name_H-M   'P 1'
#
loop_
_entity.id
_entity.type
_entity.pdbx_description
1 polymer ?
#
loop_
_entity_poly.entity_id
_entity_poly.type
_entity_poly.pdbx_seq_one_letter_code
_entity_poly.pdbx_strand_id
1 'polypeptide(L)'
;MVSISLEAEHYDLQRSLEPSFLSSLYENPARGRWIKIAGKLNGVRVEQDGKLLKASYSGRIDRSRLEELVLLETGLWHEAFES
;
A
#
# COMPACT_ATOMS: atom_id res chain seq x y z
N MET A 1 6.24 -10.80 12.01
CA MET A 1 5.81 -9.52 11.40
C MET A 1 6.81 -9.18 10.32
N VAL A 2 6.33 -8.88 9.11
CA VAL A 2 7.14 -8.42 7.98
C VAL A 2 6.77 -6.97 7.65
N SER A 3 7.75 -6.19 7.21
CA SER A 3 7.58 -4.80 6.83
C SER A 3 8.49 -4.43 5.67
N ILE A 4 8.01 -3.53 4.82
CA ILE A 4 8.75 -2.94 3.71
C ILE A 4 8.59 -1.43 3.69
N SER A 5 9.50 -0.77 2.98
CA SER A 5 9.42 0.64 2.66
C SER A 5 9.80 0.82 1.19
N LEU A 6 9.00 1.60 0.46
CA LEU A 6 9.18 1.89 -0.96
C LEU A 6 9.28 3.41 -1.14
N GLU A 7 10.15 3.83 -2.05
CA GLU A 7 10.21 5.23 -2.48
C GLU A 7 8.98 5.57 -3.32
N ALA A 8 8.42 6.75 -3.09
CA ALA A 8 7.12 7.17 -3.59
C ALA A 8 7.14 8.69 -3.85
N GLU A 9 8.17 9.18 -4.55
CA GLU A 9 8.54 10.61 -4.65
C GLU A 9 7.44 11.56 -5.20
N HIS A 10 6.42 11.02 -5.87
CA HIS A 10 5.27 11.79 -6.41
C HIS A 10 3.91 11.11 -6.18
N TYR A 11 3.85 10.15 -5.25
CA TYR A 11 2.66 9.37 -4.96
C TYR A 11 1.85 10.00 -3.81
N ASP A 12 0.52 9.86 -3.85
CA ASP A 12 -0.36 10.22 -2.73
C ASP A 12 -1.32 9.04 -2.47
N LEU A 13 -1.01 8.28 -1.42
CA LEU A 13 -1.75 7.09 -1.00
C LEU A 13 -3.22 7.40 -0.74
N GLN A 14 -3.53 8.58 -0.20
CA GLN A 14 -4.90 8.98 0.05
C GLN A 14 -5.65 9.14 -1.27
N ARG A 15 -5.07 9.89 -2.23
CA ARG A 15 -5.69 10.10 -3.55
C ARG A 15 -5.78 8.83 -4.37
N SER A 16 -4.80 7.94 -4.28
CA SER A 16 -4.78 6.67 -5.03
C SER A 16 -5.81 5.67 -4.52
N LEU A 17 -6.19 5.73 -3.25
CA LEU A 17 -7.19 4.86 -2.63
C LEU A 17 -8.56 5.54 -2.38
N GLU A 18 -8.72 6.83 -2.64
CA GLU A 18 -10.02 7.52 -2.64
C GLU A 18 -10.84 7.22 -3.92
N PRO A 19 -12.18 7.33 -3.85
CA PRO A 19 -13.09 6.23 -4.13
C PRO A 19 -12.82 5.52 -5.46
N SER A 20 -12.41 4.26 -5.32
CA SER A 20 -12.13 3.32 -6.41
C SER A 20 -12.60 1.92 -6.00
N PHE A 21 -12.63 0.94 -6.91
CA PHE A 21 -12.96 -0.44 -6.52
C PHE A 21 -12.03 -0.97 -5.41
N LEU A 22 -10.75 -0.58 -5.44
CA LEU A 22 -9.77 -0.96 -4.42
C LEU A 22 -10.10 -0.40 -3.04
N SER A 23 -10.69 0.80 -2.96
CA SER A 23 -11.05 1.42 -1.68
C SER A 23 -12.06 0.57 -0.88
N SER A 24 -12.85 -0.28 -1.56
CA SER A 24 -13.79 -1.21 -0.90
C SER A 24 -13.10 -2.35 -0.14
N LEU A 25 -11.83 -2.63 -0.45
CA LEU A 25 -11.04 -3.66 0.22
C LEU A 25 -10.33 -3.15 1.48
N TYR A 26 -10.36 -1.84 1.74
CA TYR A 26 -9.64 -1.21 2.83
C TYR A 26 -10.54 -0.37 3.73
N GLU A 27 -10.13 -0.24 4.97
CA GLU A 27 -10.58 0.78 5.90
C GLU A 27 -9.53 1.89 5.98
N ASN A 28 -9.98 3.14 6.09
CA ASN A 28 -9.13 4.31 6.28
C ASN A 28 -9.30 4.87 7.71
N PRO A 29 -8.56 4.34 8.70
CA PRO A 29 -8.67 4.80 10.08
C PRO A 29 -8.12 6.21 10.30
N ALA A 30 -7.25 6.71 9.41
CA ALA A 30 -6.65 8.03 9.47
C ALA A 30 -6.07 8.40 8.10
N ARG A 31 -6.12 9.68 7.73
CA ARG A 31 -5.59 10.16 6.45
C ARG A 31 -4.16 9.64 6.20
N GLY A 32 -3.95 9.04 5.02
CA GLY A 32 -2.66 8.47 4.64
C GLY A 32 -2.33 7.14 5.32
N ARG A 33 -3.31 6.49 5.98
CA ARG A 33 -3.19 5.15 6.55
C ARG A 33 -4.40 4.31 6.15
N TRP A 34 -4.12 3.13 5.61
CA TRP A 34 -5.11 2.20 5.11
C TRP A 34 -4.85 0.80 5.65
N ILE A 35 -5.91 0.10 6.02
CA ILE A 35 -5.87 -1.27 6.53
C ILE A 35 -6.75 -2.14 5.65
N LYS A 36 -6.18 -3.17 5.05
CA LYS A 36 -6.92 -4.09 4.19
C LYS A 36 -7.87 -4.96 5.02
N ILE A 37 -9.17 -4.89 4.73
CA ILE A 37 -10.24 -5.61 5.45
C ILE A 37 -10.86 -6.76 4.65
N ALA A 38 -10.49 -6.94 3.38
CA ALA A 38 -10.99 -8.02 2.54
C ALA A 38 -9.95 -8.53 1.52
N GLY A 39 -10.12 -9.76 1.04
CA GLY A 39 -9.26 -10.39 0.04
C GLY A 39 -7.99 -11.05 0.61
N LYS A 40 -7.02 -11.34 -0.27
CA LYS A 40 -5.74 -11.95 0.13
C LYS A 40 -4.93 -10.99 0.99
N LEU A 41 -4.31 -11.53 2.03
CA LEU A 41 -3.52 -10.77 3.01
C LEU A 41 -4.34 -9.67 3.71
N ASN A 42 -5.58 -9.99 4.08
CA ASN A 42 -6.37 -9.20 5.03
C ASN A 42 -5.53 -8.87 6.28
N GLY A 43 -5.49 -7.59 6.66
CA GLY A 43 -4.69 -7.07 7.76
C GLY A 43 -3.38 -6.40 7.31
N VAL A 44 -3.08 -6.35 6.02
CA VAL A 44 -2.00 -5.50 5.49
C VAL A 44 -2.30 -4.05 5.83
N ARG A 45 -1.32 -3.39 6.42
CA ARG A 45 -1.37 -1.95 6.71
C ARG A 45 -0.45 -1.24 5.74
N VAL A 46 -0.95 -0.18 5.13
CA VAL A 46 -0.20 0.69 4.23
C VAL A 46 -0.31 2.11 4.78
N GLU A 47 0.81 2.78 4.95
CA GLU A 47 0.85 4.18 5.37
C GLU A 47 1.91 4.95 4.58
N GLN A 48 1.65 6.23 4.36
CA GLN A 48 2.59 7.10 3.69
C GLN A 48 3.17 8.13 4.67
N ASP A 49 4.49 8.26 4.66
CA ASP A 49 5.26 9.21 5.45
C ASP A 49 6.17 10.00 4.50
N GLY A 50 5.72 11.19 4.10
CA GLY A 50 6.39 11.99 3.07
C GLY A 50 6.50 11.22 1.75
N LYS A 51 7.74 10.93 1.34
CA LYS A 51 8.08 10.22 0.11
C LYS A 51 8.19 8.71 0.29
N LEU A 52 7.90 8.18 1.49
CA LEU A 52 8.02 6.76 1.77
C LEU A 52 6.66 6.12 1.96
N LEU A 53 6.40 5.06 1.20
CA LEU A 53 5.28 4.16 1.45
C LEU A 53 5.75 3.00 2.32
N LYS A 54 5.17 2.87 3.52
CA LYS A 54 5.45 1.80 4.46
C LYS A 54 4.31 0.79 4.40
N ALA A 55 4.65 -0.49 4.30
CA ALA A 55 3.67 -1.55 4.40
C ALA A 55 4.10 -2.61 5.42
N SER A 56 3.13 -3.15 6.15
CA SER A 56 3.38 -4.17 7.17
C SER A 56 2.30 -5.23 7.23
N TYR A 57 2.71 -6.45 7.61
CA TYR A 57 1.83 -7.58 7.79
C TYR A 57 2.26 -8.44 8.99
N SER A 58 1.31 -8.80 9.85
CA SER A 58 1.58 -9.58 11.07
C SER A 58 1.65 -11.09 10.83
N GLY A 59 1.04 -11.60 9.76
CA GLY A 59 1.04 -13.02 9.41
C GLY A 59 2.38 -13.52 8.83
N ARG A 60 2.42 -14.82 8.48
CA ARG A 60 3.61 -15.48 7.94
C ARG A 60 3.65 -15.37 6.42
N ILE A 61 4.41 -14.41 5.91
CA ILE A 61 4.75 -14.26 4.48
C ILE A 61 6.20 -13.81 4.36
N ASP A 62 6.77 -14.01 3.17
CA ASP A 62 8.03 -13.45 2.74
C ASP A 62 7.89 -11.97 2.35
N ARG A 63 9.02 -11.25 2.41
CA ARG A 63 9.10 -9.82 2.08
C ARG A 63 8.68 -9.54 0.63
N SER A 64 9.15 -10.36 -0.30
CA SER A 64 8.84 -10.24 -1.74
C SER A 64 7.35 -10.32 -2.02
N ARG A 65 6.62 -11.22 -1.33
CA ARG A 65 5.17 -11.33 -1.52
C ARG A 65 4.39 -10.13 -0.98
N LEU A 66 4.85 -9.53 0.11
CA LEU A 66 4.27 -8.27 0.61
C LEU A 66 4.52 -7.14 -0.39
N GLU A 67 5.74 -7.06 -0.91
CA GLU A 67 6.15 -6.05 -1.89
C GLU A 67 5.35 -6.14 -3.19
N GLU A 68 5.21 -7.35 -3.75
CA GLU A 68 4.39 -7.60 -4.94
C GLU A 68 2.94 -7.15 -4.76
N LEU A 69 2.33 -7.50 -3.61
CA LEU A 69 0.95 -7.08 -3.31
C LEU A 69 0.86 -5.55 -3.26
N VAL A 70 1.77 -4.92 -2.52
CA VAL A 70 1.74 -3.46 -2.31
C VAL A 70 1.94 -2.75 -3.64
N LEU A 71 2.91 -3.16 -4.47
CA LEU A 71 3.11 -2.58 -5.80
C LEU A 71 1.85 -2.71 -6.66
N LEU A 72 1.25 -3.90 -6.72
CA LEU A 72 0.05 -4.18 -7.52
C LEU A 72 -1.15 -3.32 -7.08
N GLU A 73 -1.40 -3.22 -5.77
CA GLU A 73 -2.59 -2.55 -5.24
C GLU A 73 -2.44 -1.04 -5.14
N THR A 74 -1.21 -0.52 -5.04
CA THR A 74 -0.94 0.92 -4.95
C THR A 74 -0.68 1.56 -6.31
N GLY A 75 -0.34 0.78 -7.32
CA GLY A 75 0.05 1.31 -8.62
C GLY A 75 1.52 1.74 -8.71
N LEU A 76 2.32 1.53 -7.66
CA LEU A 76 3.75 1.91 -7.61
C LEU A 76 4.68 1.03 -8.46
N TRP A 77 4.13 0.16 -9.31
CA TRP A 77 4.88 -0.72 -10.21
C TRP A 77 5.44 0.00 -11.44
N HIS A 78 5.10 1.27 -11.64
CA HIS A 78 5.63 2.12 -12.70
C HIS A 78 6.56 3.20 -12.14
N GLU A 79 7.79 3.28 -12.66
CA GLU A 79 8.53 4.54 -12.67
C GLU A 79 7.62 5.59 -13.35
N ALA A 80 7.60 6.83 -12.81
CA ALA A 80 6.82 7.91 -13.39
C ALA A 80 7.09 7.97 -14.90
N PHE A 81 6.03 7.83 -15.70
CA PHE A 81 6.10 7.83 -17.16
C PHE A 81 6.99 8.99 -17.65
N GLU A 82 8.04 8.63 -18.38
CA GLU A 82 8.91 9.42 -19.27
C GLU A 82 8.92 10.95 -19.08
N SER A 83 10.05 11.46 -18.59
CA SER A 83 10.48 12.86 -18.75
C SER A 83 10.87 13.19 -20.19
#